data_AF-A0A0K1FGE4-F1
#
_entry.id   AF-A0A0K1FGE4-F1
#
_cell.length_a   1.000
_cell.length_b   1.000
_cell.length_c   1.000
_cell.angle_alpha   90.00
_cell.angle_beta   90.00
_cell.angle_gamma   90.00
#
_symmetry.space_group_name_H-M   'P 1'
#
loop_
_entity.id
_entity.type
_entity.pdbx_description
1 polymer ?
#
loop_
_entity_poly.entity_id
_entity_poly.type
_entity_poly.pdbx_seq_one_letter_code
_entity_poly.pdbx_strand_id
1 'polypeptide(L)'
;MPLDEFAWRVRLARRRRASQRKFRAAAGVIVLAIAVLAWYLGYYIQRPAYALEQAAAALTAHDAEAFQRRVNINAVTAAGYDDLTYVLFSGDTHLKEKERNKSGKFYESIKDSVAGGMAQSILTAVGSGTWPTPEGVDPLKGRQLGIDFEYLMECSHLRDTTLLHIDSVVRDGSTAMANITVRDEGTDLEFPLQLRMERGDTGWQVVRIVNYRSYLEAVQKAAASNLGRYIDATRPIVDRYNGVFRSKQREFRNLTETERSTYTTVYRKSLTHLLQDDMIPLLKKYQKELDAVDVPNGAQYLATQRKAATEAFIGAYESFVKGLNGGTPEDFARAETLHKMALSYDLRVGDMIRRGAVSAETPATP
;
A
#
# COMPACT_ATOMS: atom_id res chain seq x y z
N MET A 1 -90.84 21.62 -1.58
CA MET A 1 -89.75 21.05 -2.41
C MET A 1 -88.80 20.24 -1.51
N PRO A 2 -88.84 18.90 -1.53
CA PRO A 2 -88.02 18.03 -0.66
C PRO A 2 -86.80 17.40 -1.37
N LEU A 3 -86.58 17.69 -2.65
CA LEU A 3 -85.56 17.05 -3.50
C LEU A 3 -84.12 17.50 -3.23
N ASP A 4 -83.91 18.70 -2.70
CA ASP A 4 -82.56 19.26 -2.50
C ASP A 4 -81.84 18.70 -1.26
N GLU A 5 -82.56 18.38 -0.19
CA GLU A 5 -81.94 17.88 1.04
C GLU A 5 -81.44 16.44 0.87
N PHE A 6 -82.18 15.58 0.15
CA PHE A 6 -81.79 14.21 -0.13
C PHE A 6 -80.59 14.15 -1.09
N ALA A 7 -80.60 14.98 -2.14
CA ALA A 7 -79.48 15.11 -3.08
C ALA A 7 -78.21 15.67 -2.42
N TRP A 8 -78.37 16.56 -1.43
CA TRP A 8 -77.25 17.06 -0.62
C TRP A 8 -76.70 15.99 0.32
N ARG A 9 -77.56 15.23 1.03
CA ARG A 9 -77.14 14.13 1.92
C ARG A 9 -76.44 13.00 1.15
N VAL A 10 -76.91 12.65 -0.05
CA VAL A 10 -76.27 11.63 -0.92
C VAL A 10 -74.91 12.12 -1.45
N ARG A 11 -74.79 13.41 -1.83
CA ARG A 11 -73.50 14.02 -2.22
C ARG A 11 -72.51 14.07 -1.05
N LEU A 12 -72.98 14.40 0.16
CA LEU A 12 -72.16 14.41 1.38
C LEU A 12 -71.71 12.98 1.75
N ALA A 13 -72.59 11.99 1.65
CA ALA A 13 -72.28 10.59 1.89
C ALA A 13 -71.30 10.00 0.86
N ARG A 14 -71.45 10.33 -0.44
CA ARG A 14 -70.46 9.98 -1.49
C ARG A 14 -69.11 10.64 -1.25
N ARG A 15 -69.07 11.93 -0.87
CA ARG A 15 -67.82 12.64 -0.51
C ARG A 15 -67.14 12.02 0.72
N ARG A 16 -67.89 11.67 1.76
CA ARG A 16 -67.35 10.99 2.95
C ARG A 16 -66.80 9.60 2.62
N ARG A 17 -67.52 8.77 1.83
CA ARG A 17 -67.03 7.45 1.40
C ARG A 17 -65.81 7.53 0.47
N ALA A 18 -65.78 8.50 -0.44
CA ALA A 18 -64.62 8.74 -1.31
C ALA A 18 -63.41 9.28 -0.54
N SER A 19 -63.62 10.19 0.42
CA SER A 19 -62.60 10.69 1.34
C SER A 19 -62.07 9.59 2.26
N GLN A 20 -62.94 8.75 2.82
CA GLN A 20 -62.55 7.58 3.62
C GLN A 20 -61.78 6.53 2.81
N ARG A 21 -62.15 6.30 1.54
CA ARG A 21 -61.39 5.41 0.64
C ARG A 21 -60.01 5.98 0.31
N LYS A 22 -59.91 7.27 0.01
CA LYS A 22 -58.63 7.97 -0.22
C LYS A 22 -57.76 7.99 1.04
N PHE A 23 -58.37 8.21 2.21
CA PHE A 23 -57.70 8.15 3.51
C PHE A 23 -57.21 6.74 3.85
N ARG A 24 -58.02 5.70 3.63
CA ARG A 24 -57.61 4.30 3.81
C ARG A 24 -56.49 3.90 2.84
N ALA A 25 -56.53 4.36 1.60
CA ALA A 25 -55.47 4.13 0.63
C ALA A 25 -54.17 4.84 1.07
N ALA A 26 -54.24 6.11 1.47
CA ALA A 26 -53.08 6.85 1.98
C ALA A 26 -52.50 6.23 3.27
N ALA A 27 -53.36 5.84 4.22
CA ALA A 27 -52.95 5.13 5.43
C ALA A 27 -52.30 3.78 5.11
N GLY A 28 -52.83 3.04 4.12
CA GLY A 28 -52.23 1.79 3.65
C GLY A 28 -50.83 1.98 3.07
N VAL A 29 -50.61 3.04 2.28
CA VAL A 29 -49.28 3.38 1.74
C VAL A 29 -48.29 3.73 2.86
N ILE A 30 -48.72 4.50 3.86
CA ILE A 30 -47.88 4.86 5.02
C ILE A 30 -47.48 3.63 5.83
N VAL A 31 -48.44 2.73 6.12
CA VAL A 31 -48.15 1.49 6.86
C VAL A 31 -47.18 0.61 6.08
N LEU A 32 -47.33 0.52 4.75
CA LEU A 32 -46.41 -0.23 3.91
C LEU A 32 -45.01 0.40 3.89
N ALA A 33 -44.91 1.73 3.82
CA ALA A 33 -43.64 2.43 3.92
C ALA A 33 -42.96 2.18 5.29
N ILE A 34 -43.72 2.22 6.38
CA ILE A 34 -43.22 1.91 7.73
C ILE A 34 -42.78 0.43 7.81
N ALA A 35 -43.51 -0.51 7.23
CA ALA A 35 -43.14 -1.92 7.22
C ALA A 35 -41.85 -2.17 6.42
N VAL A 36 -41.70 -1.52 5.26
CA VAL A 36 -40.46 -1.56 4.47
C VAL A 36 -39.29 -0.94 5.25
N LEU A 37 -39.50 0.20 5.90
CA LEU A 37 -38.49 0.84 6.74
C LEU A 37 -38.15 -0.03 7.96
N ALA A 38 -39.12 -0.63 8.62
CA ALA A 38 -38.91 -1.51 9.77
C ALA A 38 -38.16 -2.79 9.37
N TRP A 39 -38.46 -3.35 8.20
CA TRP A 39 -37.69 -4.48 7.64
C TRP A 39 -36.26 -4.05 7.29
N TYR A 40 -36.11 -2.91 6.63
CA TYR A 40 -34.80 -2.39 6.24
C TYR A 40 -33.92 -2.08 7.46
N LEU A 41 -34.44 -1.30 8.42
CA LEU A 41 -33.74 -0.90 9.64
C LEU A 41 -33.59 -2.04 10.65
N GLY A 42 -34.62 -2.88 10.80
CA GLY A 42 -34.69 -3.93 11.80
C GLY A 42 -34.03 -5.25 11.39
N TYR A 43 -33.92 -5.53 10.09
CA TYR A 43 -33.41 -6.80 9.59
C TYR A 43 -32.27 -6.62 8.58
N TYR A 44 -32.48 -5.84 7.51
CA TYR A 44 -31.51 -5.76 6.40
C TYR A 44 -30.17 -5.15 6.83
N ILE A 45 -30.20 -4.00 7.50
CA ILE A 45 -28.99 -3.31 8.00
C ILE A 45 -28.25 -4.12 9.08
N GLN A 46 -28.95 -5.02 9.79
CA GLN A 46 -28.35 -5.84 10.85
C GLN A 46 -27.60 -7.06 10.34
N ARG A 47 -27.50 -7.26 9.01
CA ARG A 47 -26.79 -8.40 8.42
C ARG A 47 -25.28 -8.09 8.32
N PRO A 48 -24.39 -9.04 8.63
CA PRO A 48 -22.95 -8.85 8.43
C PRO A 48 -22.60 -8.65 6.95
N ALA A 49 -23.32 -9.31 6.03
CA ALA A 49 -23.16 -9.09 4.59
C ALA A 49 -23.38 -7.62 4.18
N TYR A 50 -24.38 -6.96 4.74
CA TYR A 50 -24.65 -5.54 4.48
C TYR A 50 -23.49 -4.63 4.92
N ALA A 51 -22.84 -4.95 6.04
CA ALA A 51 -21.68 -4.19 6.50
C ALA A 51 -20.49 -4.33 5.53
N LEU A 52 -20.28 -5.50 4.92
CA LEU A 52 -19.25 -5.68 3.88
C LEU A 52 -19.59 -4.96 2.59
N GLU A 53 -20.84 -5.02 2.14
CA GLU A 53 -21.31 -4.25 0.98
C GLU A 53 -21.09 -2.75 1.20
N GLN A 54 -21.38 -2.24 2.40
CA GLN A 54 -21.11 -0.86 2.76
C GLN A 54 -19.62 -0.51 2.80
N ALA A 55 -18.77 -1.43 3.29
CA ALA A 55 -17.32 -1.22 3.26
C ALA A 55 -16.80 -1.13 1.80
N ALA A 56 -17.26 -2.02 0.92
CA ALA A 56 -16.92 -1.99 -0.50
C ALA A 56 -17.45 -0.72 -1.21
N ALA A 57 -18.68 -0.30 -0.88
CA ALA A 57 -19.24 0.95 -1.40
C ALA A 57 -18.46 2.17 -0.92
N ALA A 58 -18.01 2.19 0.34
CA ALA A 58 -17.19 3.26 0.90
C ALA A 58 -15.82 3.37 0.22
N LEU A 59 -15.20 2.24 -0.16
CA LEU A 59 -13.98 2.23 -0.98
C LEU A 59 -14.22 2.91 -2.34
N THR A 60 -15.33 2.57 -3.00
CA THR A 60 -15.68 3.14 -4.32
C THR A 60 -16.04 4.62 -4.23
N ALA A 61 -16.67 5.04 -3.13
CA ALA A 61 -17.09 6.41 -2.90
C ALA A 61 -15.97 7.30 -2.30
N HIS A 62 -14.79 6.74 -2.06
CA HIS A 62 -13.69 7.39 -1.33
C HIS A 62 -14.10 7.96 0.05
N ASP A 63 -14.96 7.24 0.77
CA ASP A 63 -15.48 7.64 2.07
C ASP A 63 -14.77 6.88 3.21
N ALA A 64 -13.68 7.46 3.70
CA ALA A 64 -12.88 6.87 4.78
C ALA A 64 -13.67 6.72 6.09
N GLU A 65 -14.62 7.62 6.38
CA GLU A 65 -15.42 7.57 7.60
C GLU A 65 -16.44 6.42 7.54
N ALA A 66 -17.15 6.30 6.41
CA ALA A 66 -18.06 5.17 6.18
C ALA A 66 -17.31 3.83 6.18
N PHE A 67 -16.08 3.80 5.65
CA PHE A 67 -15.23 2.61 5.68
C PHE A 67 -14.85 2.22 7.12
N GLN A 68 -14.40 3.16 7.95
CA GLN A 68 -14.09 2.91 9.37
C GLN A 68 -15.29 2.41 10.17
N ARG A 69 -16.51 2.85 9.83
CA ARG A 69 -17.71 2.35 10.52
C ARG A 69 -17.90 0.85 10.30
N ARG A 70 -17.37 0.27 9.22
CA ARG A 70 -17.53 -1.15 8.83
C ARG A 70 -16.25 -1.97 8.92
N VAL A 71 -15.09 -1.33 9.08
CA VAL A 71 -13.80 -1.99 9.26
C VAL A 71 -13.11 -1.37 10.46
N ASN A 72 -12.86 -2.18 11.49
CA ASN A 72 -12.02 -1.78 12.60
C ASN A 72 -10.56 -1.85 12.15
N ILE A 73 -10.11 -0.79 11.47
CA ILE A 73 -8.78 -0.74 10.84
C ILE A 73 -7.68 -0.95 11.86
N ASN A 74 -7.79 -0.40 13.07
CA ASN A 74 -6.78 -0.60 14.11
C ASN A 74 -6.65 -2.07 14.50
N ALA A 75 -7.76 -2.80 14.67
CA ALA A 75 -7.72 -4.23 14.95
C ALA A 75 -7.15 -5.02 13.76
N VAL A 76 -7.57 -4.68 12.54
CA VAL A 76 -7.11 -5.34 11.31
C VAL A 76 -5.61 -5.13 11.07
N THR A 77 -5.09 -3.91 11.24
CA THR A 77 -3.66 -3.62 11.03
C THR A 77 -2.79 -4.13 12.16
N ALA A 78 -3.25 -4.11 13.41
CA ALA A 78 -2.52 -4.71 14.52
C ALA A 78 -2.36 -6.23 14.31
N ALA A 79 -3.44 -6.92 13.93
CA ALA A 79 -3.42 -8.34 13.59
C ALA A 79 -2.60 -8.64 12.33
N GLY A 80 -2.77 -7.82 11.29
CA GLY A 80 -2.05 -7.95 10.01
C GLY A 80 -0.55 -7.72 10.16
N TYR A 81 -0.13 -6.82 11.04
CA TYR A 81 1.26 -6.59 11.38
C TYR A 81 1.89 -7.85 12.00
N ASP A 82 1.21 -8.50 12.95
CA ASP A 82 1.70 -9.74 13.57
C ASP A 82 1.86 -10.86 12.52
N ASP A 83 0.90 -10.99 11.60
CA ASP A 83 0.95 -12.01 10.55
C ASP A 83 2.04 -11.71 9.52
N LEU A 84 2.20 -10.45 9.10
CA LEU A 84 3.22 -10.01 8.16
C LEU A 84 4.63 -10.19 8.74
N THR A 85 4.85 -9.69 9.95
CA THR A 85 6.14 -9.84 10.64
C THR A 85 6.49 -11.30 10.84
N TYR A 86 5.52 -12.15 11.22
CA TYR A 86 5.75 -13.58 11.31
C TYR A 86 6.31 -14.14 10.00
N VAL A 87 5.67 -13.85 8.87
CA VAL A 87 6.10 -14.34 7.54
C VAL A 87 7.48 -13.80 7.16
N LEU A 88 7.78 -12.55 7.53
CA LEU A 88 9.11 -11.95 7.33
C LEU A 88 10.19 -12.66 8.16
N PHE A 89 9.88 -13.15 9.38
CA PHE A 89 10.84 -13.85 10.24
C PHE A 89 10.93 -15.34 10.03
N SER A 90 9.83 -16.00 9.67
CA SER A 90 9.78 -17.46 9.57
C SER A 90 10.66 -18.00 8.44
N GLY A 91 10.99 -17.17 7.45
CA GLY A 91 11.89 -17.51 6.35
C GLY A 91 13.38 -17.54 6.71
N ASP A 92 13.81 -16.99 7.85
CA ASP A 92 15.24 -16.91 8.20
C ASP A 92 15.65 -18.08 9.12
N THR A 93 16.03 -19.20 8.52
CA THR A 93 16.51 -20.39 9.24
C THR A 93 17.91 -20.20 9.84
N HIS A 94 18.64 -19.13 9.47
CA HIS A 94 20.05 -18.95 9.85
C HIS A 94 20.25 -18.19 11.17
N LEU A 95 19.21 -17.53 11.69
CA LEU A 95 19.31 -16.80 12.96
C LEU A 95 19.40 -17.76 14.16
N LYS A 96 20.33 -17.50 15.08
CA LYS A 96 20.37 -18.21 16.37
C LYS A 96 19.17 -17.77 17.22
N GLU A 97 18.73 -18.62 18.15
CA GLU A 97 17.57 -18.35 19.02
C GLU A 97 17.66 -16.98 19.75
N LYS A 98 18.85 -16.63 20.25
CA LYS A 98 19.09 -15.33 20.89
C LYS A 98 18.88 -14.13 19.96
N GLU A 99 19.24 -14.28 18.69
CA GLU A 99 19.05 -13.23 17.66
C GLU A 99 17.58 -13.13 17.29
N ARG A 100 16.89 -14.26 17.11
CA ARG A 100 15.43 -14.29 16.90
C ARG A 100 14.67 -13.60 18.04
N ASN A 101 15.05 -13.87 19.30
CA ASN A 101 14.42 -13.25 20.47
C ASN A 101 14.66 -11.74 20.53
N LYS A 102 15.86 -11.27 20.16
CA LYS A 102 16.15 -9.82 20.09
C LYS A 102 15.35 -9.15 18.99
N SER A 103 15.31 -9.75 17.80
CA SER A 103 14.51 -9.26 16.69
C SER A 103 13.02 -9.23 17.06
N GLY A 104 12.49 -10.31 17.63
CA GLY A 104 11.10 -10.36 18.09
C GLY A 104 10.73 -9.20 19.02
N LYS A 105 11.56 -8.92 20.04
CA LYS A 105 11.37 -7.78 20.95
C LYS A 105 11.41 -6.43 20.24
N PHE A 106 12.26 -6.28 19.22
CA PHE A 106 12.32 -5.06 18.41
C PHE A 106 11.03 -4.86 17.62
N TYR A 107 10.55 -5.88 16.91
CA TYR A 107 9.28 -5.79 16.15
C TYR A 107 8.06 -5.61 17.05
N GLU A 108 8.08 -6.18 18.25
CA GLU A 108 7.06 -5.88 19.27
C GLU A 108 7.12 -4.40 19.69
N SER A 109 8.31 -3.85 19.92
CA SER A 109 8.47 -2.46 20.39
C SER A 109 8.02 -1.38 19.39
N ILE A 110 8.05 -1.67 18.10
CA ILE A 110 7.63 -0.73 17.04
C ILE A 110 6.20 -0.99 16.53
N LYS A 111 5.53 -2.04 17.04
CA LYS A 111 4.23 -2.51 16.55
C LYS A 111 3.20 -1.38 16.45
N ASP A 112 3.03 -0.62 17.52
CA ASP A 112 2.00 0.42 17.57
C ASP A 112 2.26 1.53 16.55
N SER A 113 3.53 1.93 16.37
CA SER A 113 3.91 2.92 15.35
C SER A 113 3.66 2.42 13.94
N VAL A 114 4.01 1.16 13.65
CA VAL A 114 3.85 0.59 12.30
C VAL A 114 2.40 0.28 11.99
N ALA A 115 1.68 -0.39 12.89
CA ALA A 115 0.27 -0.71 12.71
C ALA A 115 -0.61 0.56 12.63
N GLY A 116 -0.27 1.59 13.40
CA GLY A 116 -0.87 2.93 13.29
C GLY A 116 -0.56 3.60 11.96
N GLY A 117 0.69 3.50 11.50
CA GLY A 117 1.11 3.93 10.16
C GLY A 117 0.31 3.26 9.04
N MET A 118 0.22 1.93 9.07
CA MET A 118 -0.58 1.15 8.10
C MET A 118 -2.06 1.56 8.14
N ALA A 119 -2.62 1.79 9.34
CA ALA A 119 -3.99 2.22 9.50
C ALA A 119 -4.23 3.58 8.84
N GLN A 120 -3.34 4.54 9.10
CA GLN A 120 -3.40 5.86 8.49
C GLN A 120 -3.21 5.79 6.97
N SER A 121 -2.29 4.97 6.47
CA SER A 121 -2.08 4.77 5.05
C SER A 121 -3.31 4.21 4.35
N ILE A 122 -3.97 3.20 4.94
CA ILE A 122 -5.23 2.65 4.43
C ILE A 122 -6.29 3.74 4.39
N LEU A 123 -6.48 4.49 5.48
CA LEU A 123 -7.50 5.54 5.57
C LEU A 123 -7.32 6.64 4.55
N THR A 124 -6.09 7.13 4.42
CA THR A 124 -5.76 8.12 3.40
C THR A 124 -6.04 7.55 2.01
N ALA A 125 -5.60 6.32 1.71
CA ALA A 125 -5.82 5.69 0.41
C ALA A 125 -7.31 5.49 0.10
N VAL A 126 -8.13 5.11 1.09
CA VAL A 126 -9.59 5.07 0.92
C VAL A 126 -10.12 6.47 0.60
N GLY A 127 -9.75 7.48 1.38
CA GLY A 127 -10.28 8.84 1.24
C GLY A 127 -9.81 9.63 0.01
N SER A 128 -8.59 9.39 -0.48
CA SER A 128 -7.99 10.12 -1.60
C SER A 128 -7.83 9.30 -2.87
N GLY A 129 -7.97 7.98 -2.80
CA GLY A 129 -7.64 7.05 -3.89
C GLY A 129 -6.13 6.87 -4.11
N THR A 130 -5.28 7.44 -3.25
CA THR A 130 -3.82 7.43 -3.41
C THR A 130 -3.13 6.99 -2.13
N TRP A 131 -2.17 6.09 -2.25
CA TRP A 131 -1.35 5.65 -1.12
C TRP A 131 -0.37 6.75 -0.72
N PRO A 132 -0.39 7.22 0.54
CA PRO A 132 0.58 8.21 0.99
C PRO A 132 1.96 7.57 1.15
N THR A 133 2.99 8.36 0.92
CA THR A 133 4.38 8.04 1.32
C THR A 133 4.73 8.90 2.53
N PRO A 134 5.36 8.35 3.60
CA PRO A 134 5.79 9.15 4.74
C PRO A 134 6.83 10.20 4.33
N GLU A 135 6.61 11.46 4.76
CA GLU A 135 7.45 12.61 4.42
C GLU A 135 7.93 13.38 5.66
N GLY A 136 8.77 14.40 5.47
CA GLY A 136 9.21 15.27 6.57
C GLY A 136 9.96 14.54 7.69
N VAL A 137 9.53 14.76 8.94
CA VAL A 137 10.09 14.21 10.19
C VAL A 137 9.32 12.99 10.71
N ASP A 138 8.50 12.37 9.85
CA ASP A 138 7.73 11.18 10.20
C ASP A 138 8.68 10.01 10.54
N PRO A 139 8.52 9.33 11.70
CA PRO A 139 9.34 8.18 12.07
C PRO A 139 9.22 7.01 11.08
N LEU A 140 8.15 6.92 10.30
CA LEU A 140 7.97 5.90 9.26
C LEU A 140 8.72 6.24 7.97
N LYS A 141 9.26 7.46 7.84
CA LYS A 141 10.01 7.87 6.65
C LYS A 141 11.35 7.17 6.57
N GLY A 142 11.54 6.44 5.48
CA GLY A 142 12.76 5.70 5.22
C GLY A 142 12.94 4.62 6.29
N ARG A 143 14.04 4.71 7.05
CA ARG A 143 14.43 3.70 8.05
C ARG A 143 14.59 4.23 9.46
N GLN A 144 13.91 5.32 9.82
CA GLN A 144 14.09 5.97 11.12
C GLN A 144 13.70 5.09 12.31
N LEU A 145 12.69 4.21 12.16
CA LEU A 145 12.33 3.20 13.16
C LEU A 145 13.22 1.94 13.14
N GLY A 146 14.29 1.92 12.34
CA GLY A 146 15.11 0.72 12.13
C GLY A 146 14.50 -0.30 11.17
N ILE A 147 13.32 -0.03 10.62
CA ILE A 147 12.70 -0.78 9.53
C ILE A 147 12.37 0.14 8.36
N ASP A 148 12.32 -0.41 7.15
CA ASP A 148 11.83 0.31 5.97
C ASP A 148 10.31 0.14 5.85
N PHE A 149 9.55 1.17 6.23
CA PHE A 149 8.09 1.11 6.24
C PHE A 149 7.52 0.87 4.84
N GLU A 150 8.10 1.48 3.81
CA GLU A 150 7.64 1.28 2.42
C GLU A 150 7.87 -0.16 1.95
N TYR A 151 8.98 -0.77 2.35
CA TYR A 151 9.23 -2.17 2.06
C TYR A 151 8.26 -3.10 2.81
N LEU A 152 7.89 -2.74 4.04
CA LEU A 152 6.87 -3.47 4.79
C LEU A 152 5.49 -3.37 4.15
N MET A 153 5.10 -2.17 3.68
CA MET A 153 3.87 -1.96 2.93
C MET A 153 3.85 -2.77 1.63
N GLU A 154 4.97 -2.85 0.91
CA GLU A 154 5.09 -3.73 -0.25
C GLU A 154 4.86 -5.21 0.13
N CYS A 155 5.57 -5.69 1.15
CA CYS A 155 5.45 -7.08 1.60
C CYS A 155 4.06 -7.46 2.13
N SER A 156 3.24 -6.47 2.45
CA SER A 156 1.86 -6.67 2.87
C SER A 156 0.90 -6.98 1.71
N HIS A 157 1.29 -6.66 0.47
CA HIS A 157 0.40 -6.79 -0.71
C HIS A 157 -0.91 -5.98 -0.60
N LEU A 158 -1.08 -5.11 0.40
CA LEU A 158 -2.29 -4.31 0.59
C LEU A 158 -2.58 -3.37 -0.59
N ARG A 159 -1.52 -2.92 -1.27
CA ARG A 159 -1.62 -1.99 -2.41
C ARG A 159 -2.04 -2.67 -3.71
N ASP A 160 -1.76 -3.97 -3.82
CA ASP A 160 -1.92 -4.75 -5.05
C ASP A 160 -3.02 -5.81 -4.93
N THR A 161 -3.83 -5.77 -3.86
CA THR A 161 -4.93 -6.72 -3.65
C THR A 161 -6.26 -6.11 -4.07
N THR A 162 -6.92 -6.71 -5.06
CA THR A 162 -8.25 -6.31 -5.53
C THR A 162 -9.31 -7.31 -5.04
N LEU A 163 -10.43 -6.81 -4.51
CA LEU A 163 -11.61 -7.63 -4.22
C LEU A 163 -12.31 -8.02 -5.53
N LEU A 164 -12.49 -9.32 -5.77
CA LEU A 164 -13.28 -9.82 -6.90
C LEU A 164 -14.75 -10.00 -6.53
N HIS A 165 -15.03 -10.74 -5.46
CA HIS A 165 -16.40 -11.01 -5.02
C HIS A 165 -16.48 -11.42 -3.54
N ILE A 166 -17.67 -11.24 -2.97
CA ILE A 166 -18.03 -11.73 -1.64
C ILE A 166 -18.74 -13.07 -1.82
N ASP A 167 -18.13 -14.16 -1.37
CA ASP A 167 -18.62 -15.52 -1.59
C ASP A 167 -19.76 -15.89 -0.65
N SER A 168 -19.52 -15.72 0.66
CA SER A 168 -20.46 -16.14 1.69
C SER A 168 -20.20 -15.40 2.99
N VAL A 169 -21.26 -15.22 3.78
CA VAL A 169 -21.17 -14.65 5.12
C VAL A 169 -21.98 -15.50 6.08
N VAL A 170 -21.28 -16.19 6.98
CA VAL A 170 -21.87 -17.08 7.98
C VAL A 170 -21.86 -16.38 9.32
N ARG A 171 -23.05 -16.15 9.88
CA ARG A 171 -23.20 -15.53 11.20
C ARG A 171 -23.27 -16.60 12.28
N ASP A 172 -22.51 -16.41 13.35
CA ASP A 172 -22.58 -17.17 14.59
C ASP A 172 -22.67 -16.22 15.80
N GLY A 173 -23.90 -16.04 16.29
CA GLY A 173 -24.20 -15.15 17.41
C GLY A 173 -23.84 -13.67 17.15
N SER A 174 -22.85 -13.18 17.89
CA SER A 174 -22.26 -11.84 17.81
C SER A 174 -21.01 -11.78 16.92
N THR A 175 -20.63 -12.90 16.30
CA THR A 175 -19.51 -13.01 15.36
C THR A 175 -20.03 -13.43 13.98
N ALA A 176 -19.26 -13.14 12.94
CA ALA A 176 -19.51 -13.67 11.61
C ALA A 176 -18.18 -13.95 10.90
N MET A 177 -18.20 -14.93 10.02
CA MET A 177 -17.10 -15.23 9.11
C MET A 177 -17.55 -14.92 7.69
N ALA A 178 -16.81 -14.09 6.99
CA ALA A 178 -17.03 -13.82 5.59
C ALA A 178 -15.90 -14.38 4.74
N ASN A 179 -16.26 -15.11 3.69
CA ASN A 179 -15.32 -15.54 2.68
C ASN A 179 -15.42 -14.57 1.51
N ILE A 180 -14.28 -14.05 1.09
CA ILE A 180 -14.14 -13.21 -0.10
C ILE A 180 -13.06 -13.79 -0.99
N THR A 181 -13.17 -13.56 -2.28
CA THR A 181 -12.10 -13.88 -3.23
C THR A 181 -11.42 -12.60 -3.66
N VAL A 182 -10.11 -12.56 -3.49
CA VAL A 182 -9.26 -11.45 -3.92
C VAL A 182 -8.28 -11.90 -5.00
N ARG A 183 -7.75 -10.94 -5.74
CA ARG A 183 -6.66 -11.15 -6.68
C ARG A 183 -5.48 -10.26 -6.32
N ASP A 184 -4.30 -10.84 -6.24
CA ASP A 184 -3.04 -10.09 -6.19
C ASP A 184 -2.66 -9.68 -7.62
N GLU A 185 -2.70 -8.39 -7.93
CA GLU A 185 -2.39 -7.84 -9.26
C GLU A 185 -0.90 -8.04 -9.63
N GLY A 186 -0.03 -8.17 -8.62
CA GLY A 186 1.39 -8.42 -8.81
C GLY A 186 1.69 -9.81 -9.39
N THR A 187 0.91 -10.82 -9.00
CA THR A 187 1.13 -12.24 -9.37
C THR A 187 -0.01 -12.87 -10.15
N ASP A 188 -1.13 -12.15 -10.33
CA ASP A 188 -2.41 -12.65 -10.88
C ASP A 188 -3.00 -13.81 -10.06
N LEU A 189 -2.59 -13.96 -8.79
CA LEU A 189 -3.06 -15.03 -7.91
C LEU A 189 -4.42 -14.68 -7.34
N GLU A 190 -5.44 -15.47 -7.68
CA GLU A 190 -6.71 -15.47 -6.96
C GLU A 190 -6.61 -16.29 -5.67
N PHE A 191 -7.07 -15.71 -4.55
CA PHE A 191 -6.99 -16.35 -3.24
C PHE A 191 -8.24 -16.07 -2.37
N PRO A 192 -8.80 -17.09 -1.70
CA PRO A 192 -9.91 -16.89 -0.77
C PRO A 192 -9.42 -16.35 0.58
N LEU A 193 -9.85 -15.15 0.96
CA LEU A 193 -9.62 -14.58 2.28
C LEU A 193 -10.82 -14.79 3.19
N GLN A 194 -10.53 -15.03 4.47
CA GLN A 194 -11.51 -15.20 5.53
C GLN A 194 -11.49 -13.99 6.45
N LEU A 195 -12.57 -13.22 6.47
CA LEU A 195 -12.73 -12.04 7.31
C LEU A 195 -13.55 -12.39 8.55
N ARG A 196 -12.94 -12.22 9.72
CA ARG A 196 -13.66 -12.25 10.99
C ARG A 196 -14.34 -10.91 11.20
N MET A 197 -15.64 -10.96 11.49
CA MET A 197 -16.45 -9.81 11.82
C MET A 197 -17.04 -9.94 13.22
N GLU A 198 -17.21 -8.81 13.89
CA GLU A 198 -17.82 -8.72 15.21
C GLU A 198 -18.90 -7.63 15.23
N ARG A 199 -19.94 -7.85 16.04
CA ARG A 199 -21.01 -6.88 16.23
C ARG A 199 -20.60 -5.86 17.30
N GLY A 200 -20.37 -4.62 16.88
CA GLY A 200 -20.16 -3.47 17.76
C GLY A 200 -21.38 -2.54 17.83
N ASP A 201 -21.19 -1.38 18.45
CA ASP A 201 -22.25 -0.38 18.69
C ASP A 201 -22.82 0.22 17.40
N THR A 202 -21.98 0.37 16.37
CA THR A 202 -22.33 0.92 15.05
C THR A 202 -22.78 -0.16 14.05
N GLY A 203 -22.88 -1.41 14.50
CA GLY A 203 -23.21 -2.59 13.69
C GLY A 203 -22.01 -3.52 13.51
N TRP A 204 -22.05 -4.32 12.44
CA TRP A 204 -20.98 -5.27 12.15
C TRP A 204 -19.72 -4.57 11.63
N GLN A 205 -18.57 -5.02 12.11
CA GLN A 205 -17.26 -4.55 11.69
C GLN A 205 -16.33 -5.70 11.37
N VAL A 206 -15.52 -5.58 10.31
CA VAL A 206 -14.38 -6.47 10.07
C VAL A 206 -13.29 -6.16 11.10
N VAL A 207 -12.79 -7.17 11.80
CA VAL A 207 -11.77 -6.99 12.85
C VAL A 207 -10.47 -7.72 12.55
N ARG A 208 -10.47 -8.73 11.67
CA ARG A 208 -9.29 -9.51 11.32
C ARG A 208 -9.45 -10.24 10.00
N ILE A 209 -8.34 -10.38 9.25
CA ILE A 209 -8.19 -11.36 8.18
C ILE A 209 -7.56 -12.62 8.82
N VAL A 210 -8.30 -13.72 8.87
CA VAL A 210 -7.94 -14.90 9.66
C VAL A 210 -6.78 -15.67 9.05
N ASN A 211 -6.78 -15.81 7.73
CA ASN A 211 -5.81 -16.59 6.95
C ASN A 211 -4.81 -15.70 6.18
N TYR A 212 -4.53 -14.50 6.68
CA TYR A 212 -3.65 -13.54 6.00
C TYR A 212 -2.23 -14.05 5.81
N ARG A 213 -1.70 -14.81 6.78
CA ARG A 213 -0.42 -15.50 6.64
C ARG A 213 -0.35 -16.41 5.41
N SER A 214 -1.36 -17.27 5.25
CA SER A 214 -1.45 -18.20 4.12
C SER A 214 -1.48 -17.45 2.78
N TYR A 215 -2.16 -16.30 2.75
CA TYR A 215 -2.18 -15.43 1.58
C TYR A 215 -0.79 -14.88 1.26
N LEU A 216 -0.10 -14.28 2.23
CA LEU A 216 1.24 -13.72 2.05
C LEU A 216 2.27 -14.77 1.60
N GLU A 217 2.19 -15.98 2.14
CA GLU A 217 3.05 -17.10 1.74
C GLU A 217 2.75 -17.57 0.31
N ALA A 218 1.48 -17.63 -0.08
CA ALA A 218 1.06 -18.03 -1.42
C ALA A 218 1.51 -17.01 -2.48
N VAL A 219 1.33 -15.71 -2.22
CA VAL A 219 1.79 -14.64 -3.13
C VAL A 219 3.31 -14.67 -3.27
N GLN A 220 4.06 -14.81 -2.17
CA GLN A 220 5.52 -14.92 -2.23
C GLN A 220 5.97 -16.12 -3.06
N LYS A 221 5.33 -17.27 -2.90
CA LYS A 221 5.63 -18.46 -3.68
C LYS A 221 5.33 -18.25 -5.17
N ALA A 222 4.23 -17.58 -5.49
CA ALA A 222 3.87 -17.25 -6.87
C ALA A 222 4.88 -16.27 -7.50
N ALA A 223 5.32 -15.25 -6.75
CA ALA A 223 6.29 -14.26 -7.22
C ALA A 223 7.73 -14.79 -7.34
N ALA A 224 8.13 -15.75 -6.50
CA ALA A 224 9.53 -16.16 -6.33
C ALA A 224 10.23 -16.57 -7.65
N SER A 225 9.57 -17.38 -8.48
CA SER A 225 10.15 -17.85 -9.74
C SER A 225 10.39 -16.70 -10.73
N ASN A 226 9.44 -15.78 -10.84
CA ASN A 226 9.52 -14.65 -11.76
C ASN A 226 10.53 -13.60 -11.27
N LEU A 227 10.54 -13.34 -9.95
CA LEU A 227 11.53 -12.48 -9.32
C LEU A 227 12.95 -13.03 -9.54
N GLY A 228 13.17 -14.33 -9.31
CA GLY A 228 14.45 -14.98 -9.56
C GLY A 228 14.89 -14.87 -11.01
N ARG A 229 13.97 -15.13 -11.96
CA ARG A 229 14.24 -14.98 -13.40
C ARG A 229 14.67 -13.57 -13.77
N TYR A 230 14.01 -12.55 -13.23
CA TYR A 230 14.38 -11.15 -13.47
C TYR A 230 15.73 -10.80 -12.84
N ILE A 231 16.01 -11.26 -11.62
CA ILE A 231 17.31 -11.08 -10.96
C ILE A 231 18.42 -11.68 -11.82
N ASP A 232 18.26 -12.90 -12.31
CA ASP A 232 19.27 -13.58 -13.11
C ASP A 232 19.45 -12.95 -14.49
N ALA A 233 18.36 -12.53 -15.14
CA ALA A 233 18.42 -11.85 -16.44
C ALA A 233 19.14 -10.50 -16.36
N THR A 234 19.01 -9.79 -15.23
CA THR A 234 19.64 -8.48 -15.03
C THR A 234 21.04 -8.56 -14.44
N ARG A 235 21.43 -9.68 -13.81
CA ARG A 235 22.72 -9.85 -13.14
C ARG A 235 23.93 -9.51 -14.04
N PRO A 236 24.03 -9.98 -15.30
CA PRO A 236 25.16 -9.63 -16.16
C PRO A 236 25.28 -8.13 -16.47
N ILE A 237 24.16 -7.40 -16.48
CA ILE A 237 24.13 -5.95 -16.66
C ILE A 237 24.65 -5.29 -15.38
N VAL A 238 24.05 -5.64 -14.24
CA VAL A 238 24.43 -5.10 -12.92
C VAL A 238 25.92 -5.30 -12.63
N ASP A 239 26.44 -6.52 -12.82
CA ASP A 239 27.84 -6.85 -12.52
C ASP A 239 28.84 -6.05 -13.37
N ARG A 240 28.54 -5.90 -14.67
CA ARG A 240 29.35 -5.12 -15.61
C ARG A 240 29.43 -3.66 -15.17
N TYR A 241 28.31 -3.06 -14.81
CA TYR A 241 28.25 -1.64 -14.43
C TYR A 241 28.79 -1.38 -13.03
N ASN A 242 28.59 -2.29 -12.07
CA ASN A 242 29.14 -2.17 -10.71
C ASN A 242 30.67 -2.01 -10.71
N GLY A 243 31.38 -2.71 -11.60
CA GLY A 243 32.83 -2.51 -11.78
C GLY A 243 33.19 -1.08 -12.18
N VAL A 244 32.45 -0.52 -13.14
CA VAL A 244 32.66 0.84 -13.66
C VAL A 244 32.29 1.90 -12.61
N PHE A 245 31.14 1.74 -11.93
CA PHE A 245 30.70 2.66 -10.88
C PHE A 245 31.70 2.74 -9.73
N ARG A 246 32.25 1.60 -9.26
CA ARG A 246 33.32 1.61 -8.24
C ARG A 246 34.57 2.35 -8.70
N SER A 247 34.92 2.26 -9.98
CA SER A 247 36.04 3.03 -10.53
C SER A 247 35.78 4.53 -10.52
N LYS A 248 34.59 4.94 -10.95
CA LYS A 248 34.20 6.35 -10.96
C LYS A 248 34.03 6.94 -9.56
N GLN A 249 33.59 6.14 -8.59
CA GLN A 249 33.55 6.55 -7.18
C GLN A 249 34.96 6.74 -6.59
N ARG A 250 35.95 5.91 -6.98
CA ARG A 250 37.35 6.15 -6.61
C ARG A 250 37.89 7.43 -7.24
N GLU A 251 37.57 7.68 -8.51
CA GLU A 251 37.95 8.92 -9.20
C GLU A 251 37.35 10.15 -8.51
N PHE A 252 36.06 10.09 -8.15
CA PHE A 252 35.39 11.15 -7.37
C PHE A 252 36.08 11.38 -6.02
N ARG A 253 36.33 10.31 -5.24
CA ARG A 253 37.02 10.43 -3.93
C ARG A 253 38.40 11.07 -4.06
N ASN A 254 39.19 10.64 -5.04
CA ASN A 254 40.51 11.21 -5.30
C ASN A 254 40.44 12.71 -5.62
N LEU A 255 39.37 13.18 -6.28
CA LEU A 255 39.15 14.60 -6.55
C LEU A 255 38.68 15.39 -5.32
N THR A 256 38.04 14.74 -4.34
CA THR A 256 37.47 15.41 -3.15
C THR A 256 38.34 15.33 -1.90
N GLU A 257 39.20 14.31 -1.76
CA GLU A 257 39.99 14.04 -0.54
C GLU A 257 41.35 14.77 -0.50
N THR A 258 41.75 15.47 -1.57
CA THR A 258 43.03 16.21 -1.58
C THR A 258 43.07 17.33 -0.53
N GLU A 259 44.10 17.33 0.32
CA GLU A 259 44.39 18.30 1.42
C GLU A 259 44.40 19.80 1.05
N ARG A 260 44.25 20.16 -0.22
CA ARG A 260 44.28 21.56 -0.68
C ARG A 260 42.87 22.14 -0.61
N SER A 261 42.59 22.83 0.49
CA SER A 261 41.33 23.45 0.92
C SER A 261 40.72 24.53 0.00
N THR A 262 41.00 24.55 -1.29
CA THR A 262 40.36 25.47 -2.23
C THR A 262 39.81 24.72 -3.43
N TYR A 263 38.48 24.74 -3.57
CA TYR A 263 37.75 24.42 -4.80
C TYR A 263 38.21 25.37 -5.92
N THR A 264 39.39 25.12 -6.51
CA THR A 264 39.85 25.90 -7.64
C THR A 264 38.96 25.64 -8.84
N THR A 265 38.91 26.59 -9.77
CA THR A 265 38.19 26.46 -11.05
C THR A 265 38.53 25.18 -11.80
N VAL A 266 39.75 24.64 -11.62
CA VAL A 266 40.20 23.38 -12.22
C VAL A 266 39.47 22.18 -11.61
N TYR A 267 39.42 22.06 -10.28
CA TYR A 267 38.72 20.95 -9.61
C TYR A 267 37.21 20.97 -9.88
N ARG A 268 36.60 22.15 -9.86
CA ARG A 268 35.19 22.33 -10.24
C ARG A 268 34.93 21.83 -11.66
N LYS A 269 35.79 22.17 -12.63
CA LYS A 269 35.67 21.66 -14.00
C LYS A 269 35.84 20.15 -14.10
N SER A 270 36.80 19.57 -13.38
CA SER A 270 37.03 18.12 -13.36
C SER A 270 35.85 17.35 -12.74
N LEU A 271 35.30 17.84 -11.63
CA LEU A 271 34.11 17.25 -11.02
C LEU A 271 32.87 17.39 -11.91
N THR A 272 32.68 18.56 -12.52
CA THR A 272 31.61 18.75 -13.51
C THR A 272 31.73 17.77 -14.66
N HIS A 273 32.92 17.62 -15.26
CA HIS A 273 33.14 16.66 -16.34
C HIS A 273 32.87 15.21 -15.90
N LEU A 274 33.42 14.78 -14.76
CA LEU A 274 33.22 13.43 -14.23
C LEU A 274 31.72 13.11 -14.02
N LEU A 275 30.95 14.06 -13.50
CA LEU A 275 29.54 13.82 -13.21
C LEU A 275 28.67 13.98 -14.46
N GLN A 276 28.87 15.05 -15.23
CA GLN A 276 28.04 15.42 -16.37
C GLN A 276 28.34 14.60 -17.62
N ASP A 277 29.61 14.38 -17.93
CA ASP A 277 30.03 13.79 -19.20
C ASP A 277 30.29 12.28 -19.06
N ASP A 278 30.66 11.79 -17.87
CA ASP A 278 30.87 10.37 -17.63
C ASP A 278 29.70 9.70 -16.87
N MET A 279 29.42 10.12 -15.62
CA MET A 279 28.51 9.37 -14.73
C MET A 279 27.05 9.42 -15.16
N ILE A 280 26.51 10.60 -15.49
CA ILE A 280 25.10 10.74 -15.89
C ILE A 280 24.81 9.93 -17.18
N PRO A 281 25.61 10.03 -18.26
CA PRO A 281 25.43 9.20 -19.45
C PRO A 281 25.57 7.70 -19.16
N LEU A 282 26.51 7.32 -18.29
CA LEU A 282 26.68 5.92 -17.89
C LEU A 282 25.46 5.37 -17.16
N LEU A 283 24.88 6.12 -16.20
CA LEU A 283 23.64 5.75 -15.50
C LEU A 283 22.44 5.67 -16.45
N LYS A 284 22.32 6.62 -17.39
CA LYS A 284 21.27 6.58 -18.44
C LYS A 284 21.41 5.33 -19.32
N LYS A 285 22.63 4.97 -19.69
CA LYS A 285 22.90 3.74 -20.46
C LYS A 285 22.58 2.48 -19.65
N TYR A 286 22.99 2.44 -18.38
CA TYR A 286 22.67 1.35 -17.46
C TYR A 286 21.16 1.14 -17.34
N GLN A 287 20.39 2.21 -17.09
CA GLN A 287 18.93 2.12 -17.01
C GLN A 287 18.31 1.66 -18.31
N LYS A 288 18.78 2.17 -19.46
CA LYS A 288 18.29 1.75 -20.78
C LYS A 288 18.49 0.24 -21.02
N GLU A 289 19.62 -0.32 -20.59
CA GLU A 289 19.86 -1.76 -20.71
C GLU A 289 18.99 -2.58 -19.76
N LEU A 290 18.72 -2.08 -18.54
CA LEU A 290 17.76 -2.70 -17.63
C LEU A 290 16.31 -2.63 -18.15
N ASP A 291 15.91 -1.50 -18.73
CA ASP A 291 14.57 -1.29 -19.31
C ASP A 291 14.34 -2.19 -20.54
N ALA A 292 15.40 -2.71 -21.16
CA ALA A 292 15.31 -3.66 -22.27
C ALA A 292 15.06 -5.11 -21.81
N VAL A 293 15.17 -5.39 -20.50
CA VAL A 293 14.88 -6.71 -19.92
C VAL A 293 13.40 -6.79 -19.59
N ASP A 294 12.74 -7.85 -20.06
CA ASP A 294 11.34 -8.12 -19.74
C ASP A 294 11.13 -8.23 -18.22
N VAL A 295 10.06 -7.59 -17.73
CA VAL A 295 9.73 -7.53 -16.29
C VAL A 295 8.52 -8.42 -16.03
N PRO A 296 8.71 -9.65 -15.55
CA PRO A 296 7.60 -10.56 -15.29
C PRO A 296 6.79 -10.14 -14.05
N ASN A 297 5.56 -10.65 -13.95
CA ASN A 297 4.70 -10.54 -12.77
C ASN A 297 5.41 -11.00 -11.50
N GLY A 298 5.40 -10.15 -10.46
CA GLY A 298 6.10 -10.33 -9.20
C GLY A 298 7.49 -9.69 -9.16
N ALA A 299 8.00 -9.14 -10.28
CA ALA A 299 9.28 -8.43 -10.34
C ALA A 299 9.13 -6.91 -10.56
N GLN A 300 7.91 -6.40 -10.76
CA GLN A 300 7.65 -4.99 -11.09
C GLN A 300 8.17 -4.04 -10.02
N TYR A 301 7.96 -4.35 -8.74
CA TYR A 301 8.43 -3.48 -7.67
C TYR A 301 9.96 -3.41 -7.66
N LEU A 302 10.67 -4.52 -7.85
CA LEU A 302 12.13 -4.53 -7.93
C LEU A 302 12.64 -3.68 -9.09
N ALA A 303 12.04 -3.84 -10.28
CA ALA A 303 12.38 -3.05 -11.45
C ALA A 303 12.14 -1.54 -11.21
N THR A 304 11.01 -1.21 -10.57
CA THR A 304 10.63 0.17 -10.22
C THR A 304 11.61 0.78 -9.22
N GLN A 305 12.00 0.06 -8.16
CA GLN A 305 12.98 0.56 -7.19
C GLN A 305 14.36 0.78 -7.84
N ARG A 306 14.81 -0.10 -8.73
CA ARG A 306 16.07 0.08 -9.48
C ARG A 306 16.04 1.32 -10.37
N LYS A 307 14.91 1.52 -11.06
CA LYS A 307 14.70 2.69 -11.90
C LYS A 307 14.68 3.98 -11.07
N ALA A 308 13.90 3.99 -9.99
CA ALA A 308 13.82 5.13 -9.07
C ALA A 308 15.19 5.46 -8.45
N ALA A 309 15.99 4.46 -8.07
CA ALA A 309 17.36 4.65 -7.59
C ALA A 309 18.22 5.35 -8.64
N THR A 310 18.22 4.85 -9.88
CA THR A 310 19.02 5.39 -10.98
C THR A 310 18.59 6.81 -11.35
N GLU A 311 17.28 7.08 -11.45
CA GLU A 311 16.73 8.40 -11.72
C GLU A 311 17.08 9.40 -10.60
N ALA A 312 16.99 8.97 -9.33
CA ALA A 312 17.38 9.80 -8.19
C ALA A 312 18.89 10.10 -8.18
N PHE A 313 19.76 9.15 -8.52
CA PHE A 313 21.19 9.40 -8.68
C PHE A 313 21.48 10.39 -9.80
N ILE A 314 20.82 10.26 -10.96
CA ILE A 314 20.95 11.21 -12.08
C ILE A 314 20.53 12.61 -11.61
N GLY A 315 19.35 12.74 -11.00
CA GLY A 315 18.87 14.04 -10.51
C GLY A 315 19.76 14.65 -9.43
N ALA A 316 20.36 13.81 -8.56
CA ALA A 316 21.33 14.26 -7.57
C ALA A 316 22.59 14.83 -8.23
N TYR A 317 23.15 14.14 -9.21
CA TYR A 317 24.33 14.61 -9.94
C TYR A 317 24.04 15.84 -10.80
N GLU A 318 22.89 15.91 -11.47
CA GLU A 318 22.47 17.09 -12.23
C GLU A 318 22.34 18.31 -11.32
N SER A 319 21.74 18.15 -10.13
CA SER A 319 21.61 19.23 -9.14
C SER A 319 22.96 19.64 -8.56
N PHE A 320 23.85 18.68 -8.28
CA PHE A 320 25.19 18.95 -7.78
C PHE A 320 26.05 19.70 -8.81
N VAL A 321 26.01 19.27 -10.08
CA VAL A 321 26.68 19.95 -11.19
C VAL A 321 26.16 21.36 -11.37
N LYS A 322 24.83 21.57 -11.23
CA LYS A 322 24.24 22.91 -11.28
C LYS A 322 24.76 23.81 -10.15
N GLY A 323 24.81 23.31 -8.92
CA GLY A 323 25.44 24.02 -7.79
C GLY A 323 26.92 24.34 -8.08
N LEU A 324 27.66 23.33 -8.59
CA LEU A 324 29.02 23.49 -9.06
C LEU A 324 29.15 24.42 -10.25
N ASN A 325 28.10 24.83 -10.96
CA ASN A 325 28.18 25.72 -12.12
C ASN A 325 27.64 27.13 -11.84
N GLY A 326 27.65 27.54 -10.57
CA GLY A 326 27.23 28.89 -10.14
C GLY A 326 25.77 28.94 -9.69
N GLY A 327 25.20 27.77 -9.41
CA GLY A 327 23.89 27.63 -8.79
C GLY A 327 23.84 28.07 -7.32
N THR A 328 22.71 27.82 -6.68
CA THR A 328 22.43 28.26 -5.30
C THR A 328 22.72 27.17 -4.28
N PRO A 329 22.80 27.49 -2.97
CA PRO A 329 22.83 26.48 -1.91
C PRO A 329 21.67 25.48 -1.97
N GLU A 330 20.52 25.89 -2.52
CA GLU A 330 19.36 25.02 -2.71
C GLU A 330 19.63 23.91 -3.73
N ASP A 331 20.45 24.15 -4.76
CA ASP A 331 20.84 23.11 -5.72
C ASP A 331 21.65 22.00 -5.03
N PHE A 332 22.52 22.35 -4.08
CA PHE A 332 23.26 21.38 -3.26
C PHE A 332 22.33 20.65 -2.27
N ALA A 333 21.41 21.36 -1.61
CA ALA A 333 20.43 20.75 -0.72
C ALA A 333 19.51 19.76 -1.45
N ARG A 334 19.11 20.10 -2.69
CA ARG A 334 18.36 19.20 -3.57
C ARG A 334 19.20 18.00 -3.98
N ALA A 335 20.46 18.20 -4.34
CA ALA A 335 21.38 17.11 -4.68
C ALA A 335 21.52 16.11 -3.53
N GLU A 336 21.71 16.61 -2.31
CA GLU A 336 21.81 15.79 -1.09
C GLU A 336 20.51 15.01 -0.83
N THR A 337 19.35 15.66 -0.98
CA THR A 337 18.04 15.03 -0.79
C THR A 337 17.82 13.89 -1.78
N LEU A 338 18.08 14.13 -3.06
CA LEU A 338 17.95 13.12 -4.12
C LEU A 338 18.95 11.98 -3.93
N HIS A 339 20.18 12.28 -3.49
CA HIS A 339 21.16 11.25 -3.20
C HIS A 339 20.72 10.34 -2.04
N LYS A 340 20.18 10.92 -0.96
CA LYS A 340 19.59 10.15 0.15
C LYS A 340 18.42 9.27 -0.31
N MET A 341 17.56 9.78 -1.19
CA MET A 341 16.48 8.99 -1.79
C MET A 341 17.04 7.83 -2.63
N ALA A 342 18.03 8.08 -3.47
CA ALA A 342 18.68 7.05 -4.29
C ALA A 342 19.24 5.91 -3.44
N LEU A 343 19.93 6.23 -2.35
CA LEU A 343 20.45 5.24 -1.40
C LEU A 343 19.32 4.45 -0.72
N SER A 344 18.21 5.10 -0.37
CA SER A 344 17.05 4.40 0.20
C SER A 344 16.45 3.39 -0.79
N TYR A 345 16.33 3.75 -2.06
CA TYR A 345 15.86 2.84 -3.11
C TYR A 345 16.84 1.68 -3.33
N ASP A 346 18.14 1.95 -3.39
CA ASP A 346 19.17 0.93 -3.57
C ASP A 346 19.23 -0.06 -2.39
N LEU A 347 19.05 0.41 -1.15
CA LEU A 347 18.92 -0.45 0.02
C LEU A 347 17.71 -1.40 -0.07
N ARG A 348 16.56 -0.91 -0.56
CA ARG A 348 15.37 -1.75 -0.80
C ARG A 348 15.62 -2.80 -1.87
N VAL A 349 16.27 -2.41 -2.97
CA VAL A 349 16.71 -3.35 -4.01
C VAL A 349 17.57 -4.45 -3.40
N GLY A 350 18.51 -4.08 -2.53
CA GLY A 350 19.34 -5.02 -1.78
C GLY A 350 18.55 -5.97 -0.89
N ASP A 351 17.58 -5.48 -0.12
CA ASP A 351 16.72 -6.30 0.75
C ASP A 351 15.87 -7.29 -0.06
N MET A 352 15.31 -6.85 -1.18
CA MET A 352 14.55 -7.71 -2.09
C MET A 352 15.39 -8.81 -2.72
N ILE A 353 16.58 -8.46 -3.22
CA ILE A 353 17.50 -9.43 -3.81
C ILE A 353 17.96 -10.42 -2.75
N ARG A 354 18.32 -9.96 -1.55
CA ARG A 354 18.67 -10.85 -0.43
C ARG A 354 17.54 -11.80 -0.12
N ARG A 355 16.30 -11.34 0.00
CA ARG A 355 15.15 -12.22 0.30
C ARG A 355 14.86 -13.21 -0.83
N GLY A 356 14.92 -12.78 -2.09
CA GLY A 356 14.79 -13.68 -3.25
C GLY A 356 15.93 -14.71 -3.32
N ALA A 357 17.15 -14.29 -2.98
CA ALA A 357 18.35 -15.12 -2.95
C ALA A 357 18.52 -15.92 -1.64
N VAL A 358 17.78 -15.65 -0.57
CA VAL A 358 17.73 -16.53 0.60
C VAL A 358 16.99 -17.84 0.27
N SER A 359 16.33 -17.92 -0.90
CA SER A 359 15.94 -19.19 -1.53
C SER A 359 17.02 -19.83 -2.42
N ALA A 360 18.09 -19.11 -2.78
CA ALA A 360 19.28 -19.61 -3.51
C ALA A 360 20.39 -18.52 -3.54
N GLU A 361 21.34 -18.59 -2.61
CA GLU A 361 22.60 -17.82 -2.46
C GLU A 361 22.68 -16.33 -2.92
N THR A 362 23.01 -15.47 -1.96
CA THR A 362 23.17 -14.00 -2.04
C THR A 362 24.29 -13.53 -2.98
N PRO A 363 24.06 -12.53 -3.87
CA PRO A 363 25.11 -11.69 -4.42
C PRO A 363 25.28 -10.39 -3.60
N ALA A 364 26.53 -9.98 -3.42
CA ALA A 364 26.93 -8.79 -2.67
C ALA A 364 26.43 -7.49 -3.32
N THR A 365 25.75 -6.66 -2.52
CA THR A 365 25.36 -5.28 -2.88
C THR A 365 26.58 -4.34 -2.86
N PRO A 366 26.63 -3.31 -3.75
CA PRO A 366 27.77 -2.42 -4.00
C PRO A 366 28.27 -1.59 -2.82
#